data_AF-A0A7S2JBT8-F1
#
_entry.id   AF-A0A7S2JBT8-F1
#
_cell.length_a   1.000
_cell.length_b   1.000
_cell.length_c   1.000
_cell.angle_alpha   90.00
_cell.angle_beta   90.00
_cell.angle_gamma   90.00
#
_symmetry.space_group_name_H-M   'P 1'
#
loop_
_entity.id
_entity.type
_entity.pdbx_description
1 polymer ?
#
loop_
_entity_poly.entity_id
_entity_poly.type
_entity_poly.pdbx_seq_one_letter_code
_entity_poly.pdbx_strand_id
1 'polypeptide(L)'
;RRAAVVALARLNLQPKKAIDYFLPRLGDAKEEVRTSALQRLPRVDVAVLQEYAASSIARATTDAFSPMRVAALSIIACMEPGTLAPHGGTMLLADRLEDVAAHVRVAAVEALAAWGSEHIEKHRRSIERLAELDSENEVRYAADRSLRSLQASEALPPPARSTVQPENLAHI
;
A
#
# COMPACT_ATOMS: atom_id res chain seq x y z
N ARG A 1 -27.61 -12.21 -0.45
CA ARG A 1 -26.40 -11.46 -0.04
C ARG A 1 -25.36 -11.39 -1.17
N ARG A 2 -24.74 -12.51 -1.59
CA ARG A 2 -23.77 -12.55 -2.72
C ARG A 2 -24.26 -11.86 -4.00
N ALA A 3 -25.39 -12.30 -4.57
CA ALA A 3 -25.89 -11.77 -5.85
C ALA A 3 -26.14 -10.24 -5.80
N ALA A 4 -26.62 -9.73 -4.67
CA ALA A 4 -26.80 -8.29 -4.47
C ALA A 4 -25.46 -7.54 -4.39
N VAL A 5 -24.45 -8.08 -3.69
CA VAL A 5 -23.10 -7.50 -3.65
C VAL A 5 -22.47 -7.50 -5.04
N VAL A 6 -22.58 -8.58 -5.80
CA VAL A 6 -22.04 -8.67 -7.17
C VAL A 6 -22.79 -7.73 -8.12
N ALA A 7 -24.12 -7.63 -8.02
CA ALA A 7 -24.92 -6.73 -8.84
C ALA A 7 -24.62 -5.25 -8.53
N LEU A 8 -24.52 -4.89 -7.25
CA LEU A 8 -24.11 -3.54 -6.82
C LEU A 8 -22.65 -3.27 -7.17
N ALA A 9 -21.80 -4.30 -7.13
CA ALA A 9 -20.46 -4.30 -7.68
C ALA A 9 -20.44 -4.31 -9.22
N ARG A 10 -21.55 -4.08 -9.92
CA ARG A 10 -21.54 -3.70 -11.35
C ARG A 10 -22.03 -2.27 -11.58
N LEU A 11 -22.57 -1.61 -10.55
CA LEU A 11 -23.07 -0.23 -10.64
C LEU A 11 -21.96 0.79 -10.39
N ASN A 12 -22.07 1.96 -11.04
CA ASN A 12 -21.19 3.10 -10.79
C ASN A 12 -21.79 3.94 -9.66
N LEU A 13 -21.62 3.48 -8.42
CA LEU A 13 -22.15 4.13 -7.22
C LEU A 13 -21.35 5.40 -6.91
N GLN A 14 -22.03 6.40 -6.34
CA GLN A 14 -21.37 7.55 -5.72
C GLN A 14 -20.35 7.06 -4.65
N PRO A 15 -19.14 7.66 -4.55
CA PRO A 15 -18.06 7.19 -3.69
C PRO A 15 -18.49 6.85 -2.25
N LYS A 16 -19.20 7.77 -1.59
CA LYS A 16 -19.69 7.57 -0.21
C LYS A 16 -20.67 6.39 -0.08
N LYS A 17 -21.59 6.24 -1.05
CA LYS A 17 -22.53 5.10 -1.06
C LYS A 17 -21.81 3.78 -1.31
N ALA A 18 -20.74 3.79 -2.11
CA ALA A 18 -19.91 2.62 -2.31
C ALA A 18 -19.23 2.21 -0.99
N ILE A 19 -18.68 3.18 -0.26
CA ILE A 19 -18.05 2.99 1.06
C ILE A 19 -19.04 2.41 2.07
N ASP A 20 -20.18 3.07 2.30
CA ASP A 20 -21.22 2.60 3.25
C ASP A 20 -21.68 1.18 2.94
N TYR A 21 -21.73 0.82 1.65
CA TYR A 21 -22.14 -0.50 1.24
C TYR A 21 -21.02 -1.53 1.38
N PHE A 22 -19.83 -1.30 0.83
CA PHE A 22 -18.78 -2.32 0.72
C PHE A 22 -17.97 -2.52 2.00
N LEU A 23 -17.74 -1.48 2.80
CA LEU A 23 -16.92 -1.59 4.03
C LEU A 23 -17.42 -2.66 5.01
N PRO A 24 -18.71 -2.71 5.37
CA PRO A 24 -19.21 -3.75 6.26
C PRO A 24 -19.02 -5.18 5.71
N ARG A 25 -18.93 -5.35 4.38
CA ARG A 25 -18.73 -6.67 3.75
C ARG A 25 -17.29 -7.16 3.81
N LEU A 26 -16.32 -6.32 4.15
CA LEU A 26 -14.94 -6.76 4.38
C LEU A 26 -14.78 -7.65 5.62
N GLY A 27 -15.83 -7.79 6.45
CA GLY A 27 -15.87 -8.72 7.58
C GLY A 27 -16.83 -9.89 7.39
N ASP A 28 -17.40 -10.08 6.18
CA ASP A 28 -18.37 -11.15 5.95
C ASP A 28 -17.69 -12.54 6.10
N ALA A 29 -18.40 -13.50 6.69
CA ALA A 29 -17.87 -14.85 6.86
C ALA A 29 -17.51 -15.51 5.52
N LYS A 30 -18.20 -15.13 4.44
CA LYS A 30 -17.96 -15.68 3.10
C LYS A 30 -16.85 -14.91 2.40
N GLU A 31 -15.79 -15.63 2.08
CA GLU A 31 -14.64 -15.11 1.33
C GLU A 31 -15.06 -14.37 0.06
N GLU A 32 -15.97 -14.95 -0.73
CA GLU A 32 -16.36 -14.36 -2.02
C GLU A 32 -17.09 -13.03 -1.86
N VAL A 33 -17.78 -12.84 -0.73
CA VAL A 33 -18.43 -11.57 -0.40
C VAL A 33 -17.37 -10.53 -0.01
N ARG A 34 -16.37 -10.93 0.79
CA ARG A 34 -15.25 -10.05 1.15
C ARG A 34 -14.45 -9.62 -0.07
N THR A 35 -14.07 -10.57 -0.93
CA THR A 35 -13.31 -10.31 -2.16
C THR A 35 -14.08 -9.39 -3.12
N SER A 36 -15.37 -9.65 -3.32
CA SER A 36 -16.21 -8.80 -4.19
C SER A 36 -16.29 -7.36 -3.68
N ALA A 37 -16.32 -7.16 -2.36
CA ALA A 37 -16.33 -5.85 -1.76
C ALA A 37 -14.97 -5.14 -1.92
N LEU A 38 -13.87 -5.84 -1.63
CA LEU A 38 -12.52 -5.28 -1.70
C LEU A 38 -12.12 -4.89 -3.13
N GLN A 39 -12.49 -5.69 -4.13
CA GLN A 39 -12.23 -5.39 -5.55
C GLN A 39 -12.89 -4.09 -6.06
N ARG A 40 -13.86 -3.54 -5.32
CA ARG A 40 -14.49 -2.26 -5.68
C ARG A 40 -13.84 -1.04 -5.05
N LEU A 41 -13.15 -1.21 -3.94
CA LEU A 41 -12.50 -0.10 -3.25
C LEU A 41 -11.47 0.64 -4.13
N PRO A 42 -10.65 -0.02 -4.98
CA PRO A 42 -9.75 0.71 -5.89
C PRO A 42 -10.43 1.64 -6.90
N ARG A 43 -11.76 1.54 -7.10
CA ARG A 43 -12.54 2.44 -7.98
C ARG A 43 -13.14 3.62 -7.23
N VAL A 44 -13.02 3.64 -5.90
CA VAL A 44 -13.39 4.77 -5.07
C VAL A 44 -12.20 5.72 -5.02
N ASP A 45 -12.49 7.02 -5.03
CA ASP A 45 -11.47 8.06 -4.87
C ASP A 45 -10.60 7.79 -3.63
N VAL A 46 -9.27 7.93 -3.79
CA VAL A 46 -8.31 7.60 -2.74
C VAL A 46 -8.49 8.47 -1.50
N ALA A 47 -8.86 9.74 -1.66
CA ALA A 47 -9.12 10.63 -0.53
C ALA A 47 -10.31 10.12 0.31
N VAL A 48 -11.33 9.59 -0.37
CA VAL A 48 -12.49 8.98 0.29
C VAL A 48 -12.10 7.67 0.99
N LEU A 49 -11.23 6.85 0.39
CA LEU A 49 -10.72 5.64 1.06
C LEU A 49 -9.91 5.99 2.31
N GLN A 50 -9.09 7.04 2.24
CA GLN A 50 -8.28 7.49 3.36
C GLN A 50 -9.14 7.99 4.51
N GLU A 51 -10.18 8.75 4.22
CA GLU A 51 -11.06 9.31 5.24
C GLU A 51 -11.94 8.24 5.91
N TYR A 52 -12.47 7.28 5.13
CA TYR A 52 -13.54 6.40 5.62
C TYR A 52 -13.21 4.91 5.70
N ALA A 53 -12.15 4.44 5.04
CA ALA A 53 -11.88 3.01 4.88
C ALA A 53 -10.57 2.51 5.51
N ALA A 54 -9.70 3.41 5.98
CA ALA A 54 -8.35 3.08 6.45
C ALA A 54 -8.31 1.93 7.47
N SER A 55 -9.15 1.97 8.51
CA SER A 55 -9.23 0.91 9.52
C SER A 55 -9.61 -0.46 8.95
N SER A 56 -10.57 -0.50 8.02
CA SER A 56 -11.02 -1.76 7.45
C SER A 56 -10.07 -2.32 6.41
N ILE A 57 -9.39 -1.44 5.65
CA ILE A 57 -8.32 -1.83 4.73
C ILE A 57 -7.15 -2.40 5.54
N ALA A 58 -6.74 -1.73 6.63
CA ALA A 58 -5.74 -2.25 7.55
C ALA A 58 -6.12 -3.63 8.09
N ARG A 59 -7.37 -3.83 8.53
CA ARG A 59 -7.84 -5.16 8.98
C ARG A 59 -7.82 -6.22 7.86
N ALA A 60 -8.06 -5.84 6.60
CA ALA A 60 -8.02 -6.79 5.48
C ALA A 60 -6.60 -7.33 5.21
N THR A 61 -5.54 -6.66 5.69
CA THR A 61 -4.16 -7.16 5.61
C THR A 61 -3.90 -8.42 6.45
N THR A 62 -4.79 -8.77 7.39
CA THR A 62 -4.68 -9.97 8.24
C THR A 62 -5.75 -11.02 7.91
N ASP A 63 -6.47 -10.86 6.79
CA ASP A 63 -7.46 -11.83 6.36
C ASP A 63 -6.82 -13.21 6.13
N ALA A 64 -7.52 -14.29 6.50
CA ALA A 64 -7.05 -15.65 6.27
C ALA A 64 -6.80 -15.95 4.79
N PHE A 65 -7.55 -15.31 3.90
CA PHE A 65 -7.43 -15.50 2.46
C PHE A 65 -6.37 -14.58 1.85
N SER A 66 -5.34 -15.16 1.24
CA SER A 66 -4.19 -14.39 0.78
C SER A 66 -4.49 -13.37 -0.34
N PRO A 67 -5.43 -13.59 -1.28
CA PRO A 67 -5.86 -12.54 -2.22
C PRO A 67 -6.50 -11.32 -1.55
N MET A 68 -7.15 -11.49 -0.39
CA MET A 68 -7.65 -10.34 0.39
C MET A 68 -6.49 -9.51 0.92
N ARG A 69 -5.44 -10.16 1.45
CA ARG A 69 -4.25 -9.47 1.93
C ARG A 69 -3.54 -8.71 0.81
N VAL A 70 -3.35 -9.33 -0.36
CA VAL A 70 -2.76 -8.66 -1.53
C VAL A 70 -3.56 -7.45 -1.96
N ALA A 71 -4.88 -7.60 -2.14
CA ALA A 71 -5.70 -6.48 -2.58
C ALA A 71 -5.72 -5.32 -1.56
N ALA A 72 -5.66 -5.64 -0.25
CA ALA A 72 -5.51 -4.62 0.78
C ALA A 72 -4.17 -3.89 0.64
N LEU A 73 -3.05 -4.62 0.50
CA LEU A 73 -1.72 -4.03 0.32
C LEU A 73 -1.62 -3.15 -0.93
N SER A 74 -2.24 -3.57 -2.04
CA SER A 74 -2.29 -2.77 -3.27
C SER A 74 -3.06 -1.45 -3.08
N ILE A 75 -4.15 -1.45 -2.32
CA ILE A 75 -4.86 -0.20 -1.98
C ILE A 75 -4.00 0.68 -1.09
N ILE A 76 -3.36 0.08 -0.07
CA ILE A 76 -2.48 0.79 0.87
C ILE A 76 -1.32 1.48 0.14
N ALA A 77 -0.76 0.85 -0.89
CA ALA A 77 0.31 1.43 -1.72
C ALA A 77 -0.08 2.76 -2.38
N CYS A 78 -1.38 3.02 -2.56
CA CYS A 78 -1.89 4.28 -3.12
C CYS A 78 -2.28 5.31 -2.05
N MET A 79 -2.33 4.94 -0.77
CA MET A 79 -2.73 5.81 0.33
C MET A 79 -1.53 6.55 0.93
N GLU A 80 -1.76 7.73 1.49
CA GLU A 80 -0.74 8.43 2.29
C GLU A 80 -0.36 7.60 3.53
N PRO A 81 0.94 7.38 3.81
CA PRO A 81 1.39 6.59 4.96
C PRO A 81 0.80 7.07 6.29
N GLY A 82 0.65 8.38 6.46
CA GLY A 82 0.10 9.01 7.66
C GLY A 82 -1.34 8.60 7.97
N THR A 83 -2.13 8.24 6.95
CA THR A 83 -3.52 7.78 7.13
C THR A 83 -3.59 6.47 7.93
N LEU A 84 -2.56 5.63 7.86
CA LEU A 84 -2.54 4.34 8.56
C LEU A 84 -1.85 4.40 9.93
N ALA A 85 -1.32 5.55 10.36
CA ALA A 85 -0.64 5.68 11.65
C ALA A 85 -1.48 5.17 12.84
N PRO A 86 -2.81 5.45 12.94
CA PRO A 86 -3.65 4.92 14.01
C PRO A 86 -3.90 3.40 13.94
N HIS A 87 -3.48 2.75 12.85
CA HIS A 87 -3.78 1.34 12.54
C HIS A 87 -2.52 0.48 12.43
N GLY A 88 -1.36 0.98 12.89
CA GLY A 88 -0.07 0.27 12.83
C GLY A 88 0.90 0.82 11.78
N GLY A 89 0.43 1.74 10.92
CA GLY A 89 1.27 2.44 9.94
C GLY A 89 2.08 1.47 9.07
N THR A 90 3.37 1.76 8.92
CA THR A 90 4.29 0.91 8.15
C THR A 90 4.49 -0.51 8.70
N MET A 91 4.20 -0.76 9.98
CA MET A 91 4.33 -2.10 10.55
C MET A 91 3.33 -3.09 9.93
N LEU A 92 2.16 -2.62 9.48
CA LEU A 92 1.20 -3.45 8.73
C LEU A 92 1.84 -4.09 7.48
N LEU A 93 2.70 -3.33 6.80
CA LEU A 93 3.41 -3.81 5.61
C LEU A 93 4.58 -4.70 6.00
N ALA A 94 5.34 -4.30 7.04
CA ALA A 94 6.47 -5.07 7.55
C ALA A 94 6.07 -6.49 7.99
N ASP A 95 4.95 -6.62 8.70
CA ASP A 95 4.44 -7.93 9.13
C ASP A 95 4.01 -8.84 7.96
N ARG A 96 3.88 -8.28 6.75
CA ARG A 96 3.57 -9.03 5.52
C ARG A 96 4.80 -9.43 4.73
N LEU A 97 5.99 -8.95 5.10
CA LEU A 97 7.26 -9.44 4.55
C LEU A 97 7.54 -10.90 4.96
N GLU A 98 6.96 -11.38 6.06
CA GLU A 98 7.09 -12.77 6.54
C GLU A 98 5.85 -13.62 6.24
N ASP A 99 4.97 -13.15 5.37
CA ASP A 99 3.73 -13.86 5.06
C ASP A 99 4.01 -15.21 4.40
N VAL A 100 3.22 -16.24 4.75
CA VAL A 100 3.34 -17.59 4.18
C VAL A 100 3.16 -17.60 2.66
N ALA A 101 2.39 -16.66 2.11
CA ALA A 101 2.05 -16.57 0.71
C ALA A 101 2.99 -15.61 -0.03
N ALA A 102 3.67 -16.12 -1.05
CA ALA A 102 4.66 -15.38 -1.83
C ALA A 102 4.13 -14.06 -2.42
N HIS A 103 2.91 -14.10 -2.99
CA HIS A 103 2.25 -12.92 -3.56
C HIS A 103 1.96 -11.84 -2.52
N VAL A 104 1.75 -12.21 -1.26
CA VAL A 104 1.58 -11.24 -0.17
C VAL A 104 2.91 -10.58 0.18
N ARG A 105 4.01 -11.35 0.22
CA ARG A 105 5.35 -10.81 0.44
C ARG A 105 5.76 -9.83 -0.67
N VAL A 106 5.51 -10.20 -1.95
CA VAL A 106 5.72 -9.30 -3.10
C VAL A 106 4.92 -8.00 -2.92
N ALA A 107 3.62 -8.10 -2.67
CA ALA A 107 2.76 -6.92 -2.53
C ALA A 107 3.19 -6.02 -1.36
N ALA A 108 3.72 -6.60 -0.27
CA ALA A 108 4.23 -5.84 0.87
C ALA A 108 5.50 -5.05 0.52
N VAL A 109 6.45 -5.68 -0.19
CA VAL A 109 7.65 -5.03 -0.70
C VAL A 109 7.30 -3.89 -1.66
N GLU A 110 6.34 -4.13 -2.57
CA GLU A 110 5.90 -3.11 -3.53
C GLU A 110 5.18 -1.94 -2.85
N ALA A 111 4.35 -2.21 -1.83
CA ALA A 111 3.69 -1.17 -1.05
C ALA A 111 4.69 -0.31 -0.26
N LEU A 112 5.71 -0.92 0.34
CA LEU A 112 6.79 -0.18 1.00
C LEU A 112 7.58 0.69 0.01
N ALA A 113 7.85 0.16 -1.18
CA ALA A 113 8.53 0.93 -2.23
C ALA A 113 7.67 2.08 -2.75
N ALA A 114 6.35 1.89 -2.90
CA ALA A 114 5.42 2.95 -3.31
C ALA A 114 5.36 4.10 -2.29
N TRP A 115 5.54 3.80 -1.01
CA TRP A 115 5.64 4.79 0.07
C TRP A 115 7.00 5.51 0.14
N GLY A 116 7.95 5.14 -0.72
CA GLY A 116 9.22 5.82 -0.89
C GLY A 116 10.39 5.18 -0.14
N SER A 117 11.59 5.72 -0.43
CA SER A 117 12.87 5.18 0.03
C SER A 117 13.01 5.12 1.54
N GLU A 118 12.45 6.06 2.30
CA GLU A 118 12.47 6.05 3.77
C GLU A 118 11.81 4.78 4.35
N HIS A 119 10.73 4.30 3.73
CA HIS A 119 10.01 3.11 4.18
C HIS A 119 10.75 1.82 3.82
N ILE A 120 11.41 1.80 2.65
CA ILE A 120 12.35 0.73 2.31
C ILE A 120 13.49 0.72 3.32
N GLU A 121 14.07 1.88 3.64
CA GLU A 121 15.21 2.02 4.54
C GLU A 121 14.91 1.50 5.94
N LYS A 122 13.75 1.92 6.47
CA LYS A 122 13.29 1.49 7.79
C LYS A 122 13.21 -0.03 7.94
N HIS A 123 12.92 -0.75 6.86
CA HIS A 123 12.78 -2.20 6.82
C HIS A 123 13.86 -2.90 5.99
N ARG A 124 14.99 -2.21 5.72
CA ARG A 124 16.05 -2.65 4.80
C ARG A 124 16.48 -4.09 5.06
N ARG A 125 16.79 -4.43 6.31
CA ARG A 125 17.25 -5.77 6.70
C ARG A 125 16.26 -6.89 6.37
N SER A 126 14.96 -6.64 6.53
CA SER A 126 13.94 -7.63 6.19
C SER A 126 13.83 -7.81 4.68
N ILE A 127 13.96 -6.71 3.92
CA ILE A 127 13.94 -6.75 2.46
C ILE A 127 15.22 -7.41 1.91
N GLU A 128 16.39 -7.13 2.47
CA GLU A 128 17.66 -7.81 2.14
C GLU A 128 17.55 -9.32 2.39
N ARG A 129 17.00 -9.72 3.54
CA ARG A 129 16.76 -11.14 3.83
C ARG A 129 15.85 -11.79 2.77
N LEU A 130 14.80 -11.10 2.33
CA LEU A 130 13.95 -11.59 1.25
C LEU A 130 14.71 -11.71 -0.06
N ALA A 131 15.52 -10.72 -0.43
CA ALA A 131 16.34 -10.75 -1.64
C ALA A 131 17.33 -11.93 -1.66
N GLU A 132 17.90 -12.27 -0.51
CA GLU A 132 18.93 -13.32 -0.39
C GLU A 132 18.36 -14.72 -0.21
N LEU A 133 17.34 -14.87 0.66
CA LEU A 133 16.97 -16.16 1.24
C LEU A 133 15.55 -16.62 0.91
N ASP A 134 14.71 -15.79 0.30
CA ASP A 134 13.34 -16.21 0.01
C ASP A 134 13.33 -17.34 -1.02
N SER A 135 12.50 -18.37 -0.80
CA SER A 135 12.41 -19.52 -1.70
C SER A 135 11.86 -19.15 -3.08
N GLU A 136 11.07 -18.08 -3.17
CA GLU A 136 10.32 -17.71 -4.36
C GLU A 136 11.06 -16.64 -5.16
N ASN A 137 11.34 -16.95 -6.43
CA ASN A 137 12.11 -16.06 -7.32
C ASN A 137 11.50 -14.66 -7.44
N GLU A 138 10.16 -14.58 -7.52
CA GLU A 138 9.44 -13.32 -7.64
C GLU A 138 9.60 -12.43 -6.40
N VAL A 139 9.67 -13.05 -5.21
CA VAL A 139 9.88 -12.31 -3.96
C VAL A 139 11.30 -11.75 -3.92
N ARG A 140 12.30 -12.57 -4.26
CA ARG A 140 13.70 -12.13 -4.35
C ARG A 140 13.85 -10.98 -5.35
N TYR A 141 13.25 -11.12 -6.53
CA TYR A 141 13.29 -10.10 -7.57
C TYR A 141 12.63 -8.78 -7.14
N ALA A 142 11.45 -8.85 -6.50
CA ALA A 142 10.78 -7.66 -6.00
C ALA A 142 11.62 -6.93 -4.95
N ALA A 143 12.24 -7.67 -4.01
CA ALA A 143 13.11 -7.12 -2.99
C ALA A 143 14.37 -6.46 -3.58
N ASP A 144 15.07 -7.15 -4.48
CA ASP A 144 16.26 -6.64 -5.18
C ASP A 144 15.96 -5.33 -5.92
N ARG A 145 14.85 -5.29 -6.66
CA ARG A 145 14.42 -4.09 -7.39
C ARG A 145 14.18 -2.92 -6.46
N SER A 146 13.53 -3.14 -5.32
CA SER A 146 13.27 -2.09 -4.32
C SER A 146 14.56 -1.57 -3.69
N LEU A 147 15.51 -2.46 -3.35
CA LEU A 147 16.81 -2.07 -2.81
C LEU A 147 17.66 -1.29 -3.81
N ARG A 148 17.63 -1.68 -5.10
CA ARG A 148 18.29 -0.92 -6.17
C ARG A 148 17.68 0.48 -6.35
N SER A 149 16.36 0.61 -6.22
CA SER A 149 15.69 1.91 -6.26
C SER A 149 16.14 2.82 -5.11
N LEU A 150 16.33 2.27 -3.92
CA LEU A 150 16.87 2.99 -2.77
C LEU A 150 18.32 3.46 -3.02
N GLN A 151 19.19 2.57 -3.51
CA GLN A 151 20.58 2.92 -3.86
C GLN A 151 20.66 4.01 -4.94
N ALA A 152 19.80 3.93 -5.97
CA ALA A 152 19.72 4.96 -7.00
C ALA A 152 19.28 6.32 -6.42
N SER A 153 18.37 6.32 -5.43
CA SER A 153 17.97 7.52 -4.72
C SER A 153 19.08 8.11 -3.85
N GLU A 154 19.92 7.27 -3.22
CA GLU A 154 21.05 7.71 -2.39
C GLU A 154 22.22 8.26 -3.23
N ALA A 155 22.41 7.74 -4.45
CA ALA A 155 23.49 8.15 -5.35
C ALA A 155 23.27 9.51 -6.01
N LEU A 156 22.07 10.10 -5.93
CA LEU A 156 21.80 11.43 -6.45
C LEU A 156 22.41 12.50 -5.53
N PRO A 157 23.26 13.41 -6.04
CA PRO A 157 23.78 14.50 -5.23
C PRO A 157 22.62 15.39 -4.74
N PRO A 158 22.71 15.96 -3.53
CA PRO A 158 21.67 16.86 -3.03
C PRO A 158 21.41 17.98 -4.04
N PRO A 159 20.16 18.40 -4.26
CA PRO A 159 19.85 19.44 -5.24
C PRO A 159 20.72 20.66 -4.94
N ALA A 160 21.41 21.16 -5.97
CA ALA A 160 22.23 22.36 -5.85
C ALA A 160 21.37 23.45 -5.21
N ARG A 161 21.72 23.87 -3.99
CA ARG A 161 21.08 25.02 -3.35
C ARG A 161 21.24 26.17 -4.33
N SER A 162 20.13 26.64 -4.91
CA SER A 162 20.11 27.87 -5.68
C SER A 162 20.51 28.99 -4.72
N THR A 163 21.80 29.29 -4.69
CA THR A 163 22.32 30.50 -4.07
C THR A 163 21.90 31.65 -4.96
N VAL A 164 20.65 32.10 -4.84
CA VAL A 164 20.28 33.43 -5.29
C VAL A 164 21.03 34.39 -4.37
N GLN A 165 22.20 34.86 -4.81
CA GLN A 165 22.94 35.90 -4.14
C GLN A 165 22.07 37.17 -4.12
N PRO A 166 21.75 37.76 -2.97
CA PRO A 166 21.03 39.02 -2.89
C PRO A 166 22.02 40.17 -3.09
N GLU A 167 22.52 40.33 -4.30
CA GLU A 167 23.34 41.50 -4.66
C GLU A 167 22.80 42.12 -5.94
N ASN A 168 21.66 42.82 -5.80
CA ASN A 168 21.20 43.88 -6.71
C ASN A 168 20.01 44.62 -6.08
N LEU A 169 20.22 45.26 -4.92
CA LEU A 169 19.34 46.30 -4.40
C LEU A 169 20.17 47.40 -3.73
N ALA A 170 21.03 48.05 -4.52
CA ALA A 170 21.60 49.34 -4.16
C ALA A 170 21.82 50.14 -5.44
N HIS A 171 20.75 50.75 -5.96
CA HIS A 171 20.74 52.01 -6.72
C HIS A 171 19.30 52.34 -7.17
N ILE A 172 18.52 52.94 -6.25
CA ILE A 172 17.52 53.97 -6.56
C ILE A 172 17.59 55.00 -5.43
#